data_AF-A0A952VK69-F1
#
_entry.id   AF-A0A952VK69-F1
#
_cell.length_a   1.000
_cell.length_b   1.000
_cell.length_c   1.000
_cell.angle_alpha   90.00
_cell.angle_beta   90.00
_cell.angle_gamma   90.00
#
_symmetry.space_group_name_H-M   'P 1'
#
loop_
_entity.id
_entity.type
_entity.pdbx_description
1 polymer ?
#
loop_
_entity_poly.entity_id
_entity_poly.type
_entity_poly.pdbx_seq_one_letter_code
_entity_poly.pdbx_strand_id
1 'polypeptide(L)' 'VMCRHTLSVGWDGRLYDCDFNQMLDLTVDHGAPSHIRDFDPAQLHHRRIVTRNHCYGCTAGSGSSCGGTVT' A
#
# COMPACT_ATOMS: atom_id res chain seq x y z
N VAL A 1 -2.99 7.35 6.22
CA VAL A 1 -2.07 6.19 6.01
C VAL A 1 -2.73 5.17 5.09
N MET A 2 -2.71 5.44 3.78
CA MET A 2 -3.55 4.74 2.79
C MET A 2 -3.28 3.22 2.72
N CYS A 3 -2.05 2.79 3.03
CA CYS A 3 -1.62 1.38 2.96
C CYS A 3 -2.42 0.39 3.81
N ARG A 4 -3.20 0.86 4.79
CA ARG A 4 -3.99 0.01 5.68
C ARG A 4 -5.37 -0.36 5.12
N HIS A 5 -5.96 0.53 4.33
CA HIS A 5 -7.37 0.40 3.92
C HIS A 5 -7.53 0.36 2.41
N THR A 6 -6.46 0.64 1.67
CA THR A 6 -6.46 0.71 0.20
C THR A 6 -5.29 -0.11 -0.32
N LEU A 7 -5.49 -0.73 -1.47
CA LEU A 7 -4.48 -1.40 -2.27
C LEU A 7 -4.40 -0.68 -3.62
N SER A 8 -3.19 -0.60 -4.18
CA SER A 8 -3.01 -0.20 -5.57
C SER A 8 -2.85 -1.43 -6.46
N VAL A 9 -3.42 -1.39 -7.65
CA VAL A 9 -3.38 -2.48 -8.63
C VAL A 9 -2.61 -2.01 -9.85
N GLY A 10 -1.52 -2.71 -10.17
CA GLY A 10 -0.73 -2.47 -11.38
C GLY A 10 -1.53 -2.78 -12.65
N TRP A 11 -1.09 -2.22 -13.78
CA TRP A 11 -1.71 -2.52 -15.09
C TRP A 11 -1.57 -3.99 -15.49
N ASP A 12 -0.56 -4.67 -14.96
CA ASP A 12 -0.30 -6.09 -15.10
C ASP A 12 -1.03 -6.95 -14.04
N GLY A 13 -1.79 -6.31 -13.15
CA GLY A 13 -2.57 -6.96 -12.10
C GLY A 13 -1.81 -7.26 -10.80
N ARG A 14 -0.53 -6.85 -10.68
CA ARG A 14 0.22 -6.96 -9.41
C ARG A 14 -0.40 -6.08 -8.33
N LEU A 15 -0.37 -6.54 -7.08
CA LEU A 15 -0.90 -5.83 -5.93
C LEU A 15 0.21 -5.10 -5.17
N TYR A 16 -0.08 -3.87 -4.77
CA TYR A 16 0.82 -2.99 -4.02
C TYR A 16 0.09 -2.41 -2.81
N ASP A 17 0.81 -2.23 -1.70
CA ASP A 17 0.20 -1.65 -0.50
C ASP A 17 -0.27 -0.20 -0.69
N CYS A 18 0.35 0.56 -1.58
CA CYS A 18 -0.09 1.90 -1.96
C CYS A 18 0.50 2.30 -3.32
N ASP A 19 0.06 3.44 -3.85
CA ASP A 19 0.59 4.09 -5.04
C ASP A 19 2.10 4.41 -4.95
N PHE A 20 2.60 4.83 -3.78
CA PHE A 20 4.05 5.00 -3.58
C PHE A 20 4.82 3.70 -3.69
N ASN A 21 4.26 2.61 -3.13
CA ASN A 21 4.86 1.29 -3.27
C ASN A 21 4.80 0.83 -4.73
N GLN A 22 3.75 1.15 -5.48
CA GLN A 22 3.67 0.88 -6.92
C GLN A 22 4.71 1.67 -7.73
N MET A 23 4.91 2.96 -7.43
CA MET A 23 5.95 3.78 -8.08
C MET A 23 7.36 3.20 -7.88
N LEU A 24 7.59 2.57 -6.73
CA LEU A 24 8.87 1.94 -6.37
C LEU A 24 8.94 0.44 -6.72
N ASP A 25 7.91 -0.09 -7.38
CA ASP A 25 7.75 -1.50 -7.73
C ASP A 25 7.86 -2.47 -6.54
N LEU A 26 7.36 -2.03 -5.38
CA LEU A 26 7.32 -2.77 -4.12
C LEU A 26 5.96 -3.46 -3.94
N THR A 27 5.81 -4.65 -4.51
CA THR A 27 4.57 -5.43 -4.35
C THR A 27 4.28 -5.80 -2.91
N VAL A 28 3.03 -6.18 -2.64
CA VAL A 28 2.68 -6.89 -1.41
C VAL A 28 3.57 -8.14 -1.26
N ASP A 29 3.90 -8.47 -0.02
CA ASP A 29 4.83 -9.55 0.34
C ASP A 29 4.28 -10.30 1.58
N HIS A 30 5.14 -11.05 2.27
CA HIS A 30 4.85 -11.75 3.52
C HIS A 30 3.72 -12.79 3.38
N GLY A 31 3.64 -13.43 2.22
CA GLY A 31 2.63 -14.45 1.92
C GLY A 31 1.26 -13.91 1.51
N ALA A 32 1.12 -12.60 1.35
CA ALA A 32 -0.07 -12.01 0.75
C ALA A 32 -0.16 -12.34 -0.76
N PRO A 33 -1.36 -12.48 -1.33
CA PRO A 33 -1.52 -12.73 -2.76
C PRO A 33 -0.96 -11.57 -3.57
N SER A 34 -0.05 -11.86 -4.50
CA SER A 34 0.69 -10.83 -5.24
C SER A 34 -0.04 -10.29 -6.47
N HIS A 35 -1.14 -10.92 -6.88
CA HIS A 35 -1.89 -10.58 -8.09
C HIS A 35 -3.39 -10.52 -7.81
N ILE A 36 -4.10 -9.58 -8.45
CA ILE A 36 -5.56 -9.40 -8.32
C ILE A 36 -6.38 -10.65 -8.69
N ARG A 37 -5.81 -11.60 -9.44
CA ARG A 37 -6.48 -12.85 -9.81
C ARG A 37 -6.61 -13.81 -8.62
N ASP A 38 -5.70 -13.70 -7.67
CA ASP A 38 -5.64 -14.53 -6.46
C ASP A 38 -6.14 -13.75 -5.24
N PHE A 39 -7.03 -12.77 -5.46
CA PHE A 39 -7.48 -11.86 -4.43
C PHE A 39 -8.16 -12.61 -3.26
N ASP A 40 -7.54 -12.52 -2.09
CA ASP A 40 -8.07 -13.05 -0.84
C ASP A 40 -8.20 -11.90 0.19
N PRO A 41 -9.43 -11.44 0.48
CA PRO A 41 -9.65 -10.33 1.40
C PRO A 41 -9.20 -10.64 2.83
N ALA A 42 -9.30 -11.90 3.29
CA ALA A 42 -8.90 -12.26 4.64
C ALA A 42 -7.38 -12.20 4.80
N GLN A 43 -6.64 -12.75 3.82
CA GLN A 43 -5.18 -12.66 3.82
C GLN A 43 -4.71 -11.22 3.64
N LEU A 44 -5.32 -10.46 2.73
CA LEU A 44 -4.94 -9.07 2.48
C LEU A 44 -5.26 -8.15 3.66
N HIS A 45 -6.34 -8.40 4.42
CA HIS A 45 -6.67 -7.59 5.59
C HIS A 45 -5.70 -7.83 6.76
N HIS A 46 -5.16 -9.04 6.90
CA HIS A 46 -4.21 -9.41 7.95
C HIS A 46 -2.75 -9.33 7.50
N ARG A 47 -2.51 -8.90 6.26
CA ARG A 47 -1.15 -8.86 5.69
C ARG A 47 -0.28 -7.87 6.43
N ARG A 48 1.02 -8.17 6.42
CA ARG A 48 2.04 -7.21 6.82
C ARG A 48 2.31 -6.25 5.66
N ILE A 49 2.19 -4.95 5.92
CA ILE A 49 2.48 -3.90 4.93
C ILE A 49 4.00 -3.83 4.70
N VAL A 50 4.40 -3.76 3.44
CA VAL A 50 5.80 -3.56 3.03
C VAL A 50 6.19 -2.10 3.28
N THR A 51 7.14 -1.91 4.21
CA THR A 51 7.61 -0.59 4.63
C THR A 51 9.05 -0.31 4.21
N ARG A 52 9.33 0.93 3.77
CA ARG A 52 10.67 1.48 3.50
C ARG A 52 10.78 2.91 4.04
N ASN A 53 11.89 3.60 3.77
CA ASN A 53 12.15 4.94 4.31
C ASN A 53 11.07 5.99 3.96
N HIS A 54 10.42 5.92 2.79
CA HIS A 54 9.34 6.84 2.42
C HIS A 54 8.11 6.70 3.32
N CYS A 55 7.90 5.53 3.93
CA CYS A 55 6.79 5.30 4.84
C CYS A 55 6.87 6.15 6.10
N TYR A 56 8.07 6.58 6.51
CA TYR A 56 8.22 7.53 7.62
C TYR A 56 7.61 8.90 7.28
N GLY A 57 7.62 9.30 6.01
CA GLY A 57 6.91 10.48 5.53
C GLY A 57 5.38 10.32 5.65
N CYS A 58 4.86 9.11 5.42
CA CYS A 58 3.43 8.81 5.59
C CYS A 58 2.98 8.75 7.06
N THR A 59 3.91 8.52 8.01
CA THR A 59 3.62 8.51 9.46
C THR A 59 3.67 9.89 10.10
N ALA A 60 4.34 10.86 9.47
CA ALA A 60 4.57 12.20 10.03
C ALA A 60 3.34 13.15 10.01
N GLY A 61 2.12 12.62 9.92
CA GLY A 61 0.88 13.41 10.07
C GLY A 61 0.34 14.06 8.78
N SER A 62 1.09 14.06 7.69
CA SER A 62 0.65 14.63 6.40
C SER A 62 0.86 13.59 5.30
N GLY A 63 -0.06 12.63 5.21
CA GLY A 63 -0.10 11.74 4.04
C GLY A 63 -0.05 12.58 2.77
N SER A 64 0.70 12.12 1.77
CA SER A 64 1.02 12.79 0.50
C SER A 64 -0.19 13.15 -0.40
N SER A 65 -1.42 12.95 0.09
CA SER A 65 -2.62 13.47 -0.56
C SER A 65 -2.91 14.88 -0.06
N CYS A 66 -3.36 15.76 -0.94
CA CYS A 66 -3.68 17.18 -0.74
C CYS A 66 -4.72 17.54 0.37
N GLY A 67 -4.86 16.77 1.44
CA GLY A 67 -5.62 17.14 2.64
C GLY A 67 -4.77 18.04 3.52
N GLY A 68 -4.97 19.35 3.38
CA GLY A 68 -4.26 20.36 4.16
C GLY A 68 -4.28 20.10 5.68
N THR A 69 -3.28 20.67 6.34
CA THR A 69 -3.21 20.83 7.79
C THR A 69 -4.51 21.47 8.29
N VAL A 70 -5.31 20.73 9.06
CA VAL A 70 -6.42 21.32 9.82
C VAL A 70 -5.82 21.83 11.13
N THR A 71 -5.38 23.08 11.11
CA THR A 71 -5.18 23.91 12.32
C THR A 71 -6.42 24.73 12.57
#